data_AF-A0A6J7GER5-F1
#
_entry.id   AF-A0A6J7GER5-F1
#
_cell.length_a   1.000
_cell.length_b   1.000
_cell.length_c   1.000
_cell.angle_alpha   90.00
_cell.angle_beta   90.00
_cell.angle_gamma   90.00
#
_symmetry.space_group_name_H-M   'P 1'
#
loop_
_entity.id
_entity.type
_entity.pdbx_description
1 polymer ?
#
loop_
_entity_poly.entity_id
_entity_poly.type
_entity_poly.pdbx_seq_one_letter_code
_entity_poly.pdbx_strand_id
1 'polypeptide(L)'
;MGYLSWMRTEMSLRKLLTRLALVIVALLTVLAPAQLASAHAILLTSEPAPSAVLDQSPTEIALFFNEFVDTVFGKIRILDSSGNVVQTIKPVRDATNQTIVRAPISKLKEGTYVVVWRVASADSHPVQGSFAFQIGNTSTDVSAISNGQVLERHGLASLFDVIRWVTYLGVVLLIGGIGLLQAVRTDRLSPRSTLALMGGWAFAALGTLEGLIAYGPHISGYKIYKAVDLSLLSETLMTQYGKMQLTRLALLGIIGTLISVIQFRGTWWWKIGAWTSLVGITLTMSLAGHPVATNPVPLSVGLDMLHMLAISLWVGPLLIIVYDRNMWLANDESTSAPSLRWFSRTAGFAVPVIVVTGVIQAWFMLGGFSHILDSRYGRTLIVKVCLVVVLIALGAVSRVAMQQKRSGSLRQSMGIEVLFGIIILTITAALVAMPQKGTIEPAPLSSTIFQGQMIVELSLTSARVGQSEVHVVVARADGTFVQIETATARMSMPARNIPNGPIALEETGSNHFSGVTDFAYSGEWVIEILVKQTASSTTLFKIAVEIKK
;
A
#
# COMPACT_ATOMS: atom_id res chain seq x y z
N MET A 1 -15.29 -16.07 -55.16
CA MET A 1 -15.34 -16.26 -53.69
C MET A 1 -14.48 -15.26 -52.88
N GLY A 2 -13.66 -14.38 -53.48
CA GLY A 2 -12.75 -13.47 -52.73
C GLY A 2 -13.37 -12.17 -52.18
N TYR A 3 -14.50 -11.70 -52.72
CA TYR A 3 -15.07 -10.40 -52.34
C TYR A 3 -15.76 -10.41 -50.95
N LEU A 4 -16.37 -11.55 -50.59
CA LEU A 4 -17.10 -11.73 -49.33
C LEU A 4 -16.17 -11.93 -48.12
N SER A 5 -14.94 -12.45 -48.32
CA SER A 5 -13.97 -12.58 -47.21
C SER A 5 -13.33 -11.24 -46.88
N TRP A 6 -13.03 -10.42 -47.89
CA TRP A 6 -12.43 -9.09 -47.73
C TRP A 6 -13.32 -8.12 -46.95
N MET A 7 -14.62 -8.06 -47.27
CA MET A 7 -15.60 -7.24 -46.53
C MET A 7 -15.77 -7.64 -45.05
N ARG A 8 -15.68 -8.93 -44.70
CA ARG A 8 -15.79 -9.37 -43.29
C ARG A 8 -14.59 -8.92 -42.47
N THR A 9 -13.38 -8.96 -43.03
CA THR A 9 -12.17 -8.47 -42.37
C THR A 9 -12.22 -6.97 -42.12
N GLU A 10 -12.62 -6.16 -43.11
CA GLU A 10 -12.76 -4.71 -42.92
C GLU A 10 -13.83 -4.35 -41.88
N MET A 11 -14.99 -5.01 -41.92
CA MET A 11 -16.05 -4.78 -40.93
C MET A 11 -15.62 -5.17 -39.51
N SER A 12 -14.79 -6.21 -39.36
CA SER A 12 -14.23 -6.61 -38.05
C SER A 12 -13.16 -5.65 -37.55
N LEU A 13 -12.33 -5.12 -38.45
CA LEU A 13 -11.27 -4.16 -38.14
C LEU A 13 -11.87 -2.80 -37.76
N ARG A 14 -12.88 -2.32 -38.49
CA ARG A 14 -13.60 -1.08 -38.14
C ARG A 14 -14.28 -1.20 -36.78
N LYS A 15 -14.97 -2.32 -36.48
CA LYS A 15 -15.58 -2.56 -35.16
C LYS A 15 -14.54 -2.63 -34.03
N LEU A 16 -13.36 -3.19 -34.29
CA LEU A 16 -12.24 -3.24 -33.34
C LEU A 16 -11.68 -1.83 -33.09
N LEU A 17 -11.48 -1.05 -34.15
CA LEU A 17 -10.99 0.33 -34.10
C LEU A 17 -11.99 1.28 -33.42
N THR A 18 -13.29 1.14 -33.66
CA THR A 18 -14.32 1.94 -32.98
C THR A 18 -14.38 1.62 -31.48
N ARG A 19 -14.19 0.34 -31.09
CA ARG A 19 -14.11 -0.06 -29.68
C ARG A 19 -12.84 0.45 -29.00
N LEU A 20 -11.70 0.38 -29.69
CA LEU A 20 -10.44 0.97 -29.22
C LEU A 20 -10.56 2.49 -29.09
N ALA A 21 -11.17 3.17 -30.06
CA ALA A 21 -11.40 4.61 -30.01
C ALA A 21 -12.33 5.00 -28.85
N LEU A 22 -13.40 4.25 -28.58
CA LEU A 22 -14.27 4.48 -27.42
C LEU A 22 -13.54 4.28 -26.09
N VAL A 23 -12.67 3.26 -26.00
CA VAL A 23 -11.81 3.03 -24.83
C VAL A 23 -10.81 4.17 -24.66
N ILE A 24 -10.18 4.64 -25.74
CA ILE A 24 -9.23 5.77 -25.74
C ILE A 24 -9.94 7.08 -25.37
N VAL A 25 -11.13 7.34 -25.90
CA VAL A 25 -11.92 8.54 -25.56
C VAL A 25 -12.36 8.49 -24.09
N ALA A 26 -12.80 7.34 -23.57
CA ALA A 26 -13.10 7.16 -22.15
C ALA A 26 -11.86 7.34 -21.25
N LEU A 27 -10.68 6.94 -21.74
CA LEU A 27 -9.37 7.15 -21.11
C LEU A 27 -8.97 8.62 -21.07
N LEU A 28 -9.19 9.35 -22.18
CA LEU A 28 -8.82 10.75 -22.33
C LEU A 28 -9.74 11.70 -21.52
N THR A 29 -11.00 11.32 -21.28
CA THR A 29 -11.93 12.11 -20.45
C THR A 29 -11.58 12.11 -18.96
N VAL A 30 -10.60 11.30 -18.51
CA VAL A 30 -10.19 11.21 -17.09
C VAL A 30 -8.83 11.88 -16.80
N LEU A 31 -8.28 12.62 -17.77
CA LEU A 31 -7.08 13.43 -17.59
C LEU A 31 -7.37 14.78 -16.90
N ALA A 32 -8.21 14.78 -15.86
CA ALA A 32 -8.23 15.89 -14.91
C ALA A 32 -6.92 15.87 -14.10
N PRO A 33 -6.41 17.02 -13.62
CA PRO A 33 -5.25 17.03 -12.73
C PRO A 33 -5.57 16.19 -11.49
N ALA A 34 -4.99 14.99 -11.43
CA ALA A 34 -5.13 14.10 -10.29
C ALA A 34 -4.46 14.78 -9.09
N GLN A 35 -5.24 15.13 -8.08
CA GLN A 35 -4.70 15.55 -6.79
C GLN A 35 -3.81 14.42 -6.25
N LEU A 36 -2.64 14.79 -5.71
CA LEU A 36 -1.64 13.90 -5.15
C LEU A 36 -2.22 13.10 -3.96
N ALA A 37 -2.85 11.95 -4.21
CA ALA A 37 -3.30 11.05 -3.14
C ALA A 37 -2.24 9.98 -2.86
N SER A 38 -1.82 9.84 -1.61
CA SER A 38 -1.10 8.64 -1.14
C SER A 38 -2.14 7.60 -0.77
N ALA A 39 -1.81 6.30 -0.86
CA ALA A 39 -2.69 5.27 -0.32
C ALA A 39 -2.39 4.90 1.14
N HIS A 40 -1.16 5.18 1.57
CA HIS A 40 -0.76 5.09 2.97
C HIS A 40 -0.72 6.49 3.55
N ALA A 41 -1.33 6.66 4.72
CA ALA A 41 -1.39 7.94 5.39
C ALA A 41 0.01 8.39 5.80
N ILE A 42 0.29 9.67 5.60
CA ILE A 42 1.53 10.32 5.99
C ILE A 42 1.19 11.34 7.06
N LEU A 43 1.90 11.28 8.19
CA LEU A 43 1.80 12.32 9.21
C LEU A 43 2.45 13.59 8.66
N LEU A 44 1.65 14.66 8.59
CA LEU A 44 2.09 15.98 8.14
C LEU A 44 2.67 16.77 9.31
N THR A 45 1.90 16.89 10.40
CA THR A 45 2.28 17.63 11.62
C THR A 45 1.67 16.98 12.86
N SER A 46 2.11 17.41 14.04
CA SER A 46 1.53 17.03 15.33
C SER A 46 1.50 18.19 16.31
N GLU A 47 0.59 18.11 17.28
CA GLU A 47 0.58 18.96 18.47
C GLU A 47 0.62 18.06 19.71
N PRO A 48 1.63 18.18 20.60
CA PRO A 48 2.82 19.01 20.46
C PRO A 48 3.64 18.69 19.20
N ALA A 49 4.36 19.69 18.71
CA ALA A 49 5.32 19.49 17.63
C ALA A 49 6.46 18.55 18.07
N PRO A 50 7.07 17.80 17.14
CA PRO A 50 8.26 17.02 17.44
C PRO A 50 9.36 17.89 18.05
N SER A 51 9.96 17.40 19.14
CA SER A 51 10.98 18.08 19.96
C SER A 51 10.52 19.40 20.59
N ALA A 52 9.20 19.65 20.69
CA ALA A 52 8.70 20.85 21.35
C ALA A 52 9.06 20.86 22.84
N VAL A 53 9.41 22.04 23.36
CA VAL A 53 9.61 22.28 24.79
C VAL A 53 8.43 23.07 25.31
N LEU A 54 7.68 22.49 26.24
CA LEU A 54 6.46 23.05 26.79
C LEU A 54 6.67 23.48 28.24
N ASP A 55 6.14 24.65 28.61
CA ASP A 55 6.15 25.08 30.00
C ASP A 55 5.18 24.27 30.87
N GLN A 56 4.13 23.71 30.25
CA GLN A 56 3.10 22.93 30.94
C GLN A 56 2.73 21.67 30.16
N SER A 57 2.19 20.68 30.86
CA SER A 57 1.65 19.47 30.23
C SER A 57 0.57 19.85 29.21
N PRO A 58 0.62 19.32 27.98
CA PRO A 58 -0.46 19.47 27.03
C PRO A 58 -1.70 18.72 27.53
N THR A 59 -2.87 19.13 27.06
CA THR A 59 -4.16 18.51 27.37
C THR A 59 -4.50 17.38 26.39
N GLU A 60 -3.91 17.39 25.21
CA GLU A 60 -4.08 16.35 24.20
C GLU A 60 -2.85 16.17 23.31
N ILE A 61 -2.83 15.06 22.59
CA ILE A 61 -1.99 14.84 21.42
C ILE A 61 -2.88 14.90 20.17
N ALA A 62 -2.57 15.78 19.22
CA ALA A 62 -3.22 15.84 17.92
C ALA A 62 -2.23 15.46 16.79
N LEU A 63 -2.70 14.67 15.83
CA LEU A 63 -1.94 14.20 14.68
C LEU A 63 -2.69 14.58 13.40
N PHE A 64 -1.99 15.23 12.47
CA PHE A 64 -2.56 15.73 11.22
C PHE A 64 -2.02 14.93 10.04
N PHE A 65 -2.90 14.28 9.28
CA PHE A 65 -2.53 13.43 8.15
C PHE A 65 -2.91 14.08 6.81
N ASN A 66 -2.30 13.61 5.73
CA ASN A 66 -2.63 14.00 4.36
C ASN A 66 -3.91 13.35 3.82
N GLU A 67 -4.43 12.34 4.51
CA GLU A 67 -5.64 11.61 4.12
C GLU A 67 -6.41 11.09 5.35
N PHE A 68 -7.54 10.46 5.08
CA PHE A 68 -8.35 9.79 6.09
C PHE A 68 -7.58 8.67 6.81
N VAL A 69 -7.72 8.58 8.13
CA VAL A 69 -7.20 7.46 8.94
C VAL A 69 -8.28 6.90 9.87
N ASP A 70 -8.38 5.58 9.92
CA ASP A 70 -9.23 4.81 10.85
C ASP A 70 -8.57 4.66 12.22
N THR A 71 -9.31 5.06 13.26
CA THR A 71 -8.87 5.05 14.67
C THR A 71 -9.50 3.92 15.47
N VAL A 72 -10.31 3.04 14.87
CA VAL A 72 -10.99 1.91 15.55
C VAL A 72 -10.01 1.07 16.38
N PHE A 73 -8.84 0.79 15.81
CA PHE A 73 -7.71 0.09 16.44
C PHE A 73 -6.54 1.02 16.77
N GLY A 74 -6.74 2.33 16.67
CA GLY A 74 -5.72 3.31 16.94
C GLY A 74 -5.21 3.19 18.37
N LYS A 75 -3.90 3.37 18.56
CA LYS A 75 -3.29 3.46 19.89
C LYS A 75 -2.23 4.54 19.89
N ILE A 76 -2.28 5.40 20.90
CA ILE A 76 -1.23 6.35 21.20
C ILE A 76 -0.68 6.00 22.58
N ARG A 77 0.62 5.70 22.65
CA ARG A 77 1.37 5.42 23.87
C ARG A 77 2.28 6.59 24.15
N ILE A 78 2.33 7.03 25.40
CA ILE A 78 3.27 8.03 25.88
C ILE A 78 4.26 7.33 26.78
N LEU A 79 5.54 7.41 26.43
CA LEU A 79 6.65 6.81 27.16
C LEU A 79 7.46 7.91 27.83
N ASP A 80 8.03 7.63 29.00
CA ASP A 80 9.01 8.50 29.65
C ASP A 80 10.43 8.30 29.06
N SER A 81 11.40 9.07 29.55
CA SER A 81 12.80 9.00 29.13
C SER A 81 13.50 7.67 29.46
N SER A 82 12.90 6.83 30.31
CA SER A 82 13.38 5.47 30.60
C SER A 82 12.73 4.41 29.70
N GLY A 83 11.80 4.80 28.83
CA GLY A 83 11.06 3.91 27.95
C GLY A 83 9.85 3.24 28.61
N ASN A 84 9.46 3.64 29.82
CA ASN A 84 8.28 3.11 30.48
C ASN A 84 7.02 3.76 29.92
N VAL A 85 5.95 2.99 29.73
CA VAL A 85 4.66 3.52 29.30
C VAL A 85 3.99 4.25 30.46
N VAL A 86 3.80 5.56 30.31
CA VAL A 86 3.11 6.42 31.28
C VAL A 86 1.62 6.47 30.99
N GLN A 87 1.22 6.52 29.72
CA GLN A 87 -0.19 6.51 29.30
C GLN A 87 -0.39 5.69 28.03
N THR A 88 -1.56 5.06 27.90
CA THR A 88 -2.05 4.45 26.66
C THR A 88 -3.45 4.97 26.40
N ILE A 89 -3.62 5.64 25.26
CA ILE A 89 -4.85 6.34 24.88
C ILE A 89 -5.40 5.71 23.60
N LYS A 90 -6.72 5.49 23.58
CA LYS A 90 -7.44 5.20 22.34
C LYS A 90 -7.77 6.54 21.67
N PRO A 91 -7.17 6.86 20.52
CA PRO A 91 -7.42 8.11 19.86
C PRO A 91 -8.83 8.14 19.26
N VAL A 92 -9.37 9.34 19.14
CA VAL A 92 -10.62 9.64 18.45
C VAL A 92 -10.34 10.46 17.20
N ARG A 93 -11.19 10.32 16.20
CA ARG A 93 -11.10 11.19 15.03
C ARG A 93 -11.77 12.53 15.35
N ASP A 94 -11.21 13.61 14.81
CA ASP A 94 -11.86 14.92 14.89
C ASP A 94 -13.24 14.89 14.21
N ALA A 95 -14.21 15.59 14.81
CA ALA A 95 -15.59 15.61 14.35
C ALA A 95 -15.78 16.36 13.02
N THR A 96 -14.89 17.29 12.69
CA THR A 96 -15.02 18.21 11.55
C THR A 96 -14.04 17.89 10.43
N ASN A 97 -12.86 17.33 10.75
CA ASN A 97 -11.87 16.97 9.76
C ASN A 97 -11.37 15.53 9.93
N GLN A 98 -11.66 14.68 8.95
CA GLN A 98 -11.36 13.25 9.05
C GLN A 98 -9.88 12.88 8.88
N THR A 99 -9.02 13.86 8.55
CA THR A 99 -7.56 13.69 8.50
C THR A 99 -6.88 14.03 9.83
N ILE A 100 -7.63 14.43 10.86
CA ILE A 100 -7.11 14.78 12.17
C ILE A 100 -7.50 13.71 13.20
N VAL A 101 -6.52 13.28 13.97
CA VAL A 101 -6.67 12.34 15.08
C VAL A 101 -6.30 13.03 16.38
N ARG A 102 -7.15 12.93 17.40
CA ARG A 102 -6.95 13.54 18.72
C ARG A 102 -6.93 12.48 19.81
N ALA A 103 -6.09 12.67 20.80
CA ALA A 103 -6.00 11.83 21.99
C ALA A 103 -5.88 12.72 23.22
N PRO A 104 -6.98 12.95 23.96
CA PRO A 104 -6.94 13.63 25.25
C PRO A 104 -6.05 12.87 26.23
N ILE A 105 -5.20 13.58 26.97
CA ILE A 105 -4.24 12.98 27.90
C ILE A 105 -4.42 13.51 29.31
N SER A 106 -4.01 12.70 30.29
CA SER A 106 -3.90 13.16 31.68
C SER A 106 -2.64 14.01 31.86
N LYS A 107 -2.65 14.88 32.88
CA LYS A 107 -1.52 15.75 33.20
C LYS A 107 -0.22 14.95 33.40
N LEU A 108 0.81 15.33 32.65
CA LEU A 108 2.16 14.80 32.76
C LEU A 108 3.01 15.66 33.72
N LYS A 109 4.07 15.05 34.26
CA LYS A 109 5.06 15.76 35.07
C LYS A 109 6.09 16.41 34.13
N GLU A 110 6.98 17.21 34.69
CA GLU A 110 8.16 17.68 33.94
C GLU A 110 9.06 16.49 33.55
N GLY A 111 9.62 16.55 32.34
CA GLY A 111 10.44 15.49 31.76
C GLY A 111 10.35 15.40 30.23
N THR A 112 11.14 14.49 29.65
CA THR A 112 11.11 14.16 28.22
C THR A 112 10.20 12.96 27.97
N TYR A 113 9.35 13.05 26.95
CA TYR A 113 8.37 12.04 26.59
C TYR A 113 8.48 11.63 25.13
N VAL A 114 8.18 10.37 24.83
CA VAL A 114 8.05 9.85 23.47
C VAL A 114 6.60 9.45 23.23
N VAL A 115 6.00 10.05 22.21
CA VAL A 115 4.69 9.64 21.68
C VAL A 115 4.94 8.58 20.62
N VAL A 116 4.37 7.40 20.80
CA VAL A 116 4.32 6.33 19.79
C VAL A 116 2.87 6.16 19.37
N TRP A 117 2.60 6.28 18.08
CA TRP A 117 1.25 6.18 17.54
C TRP A 117 1.13 5.09 16.48
N ARG A 118 -0.08 4.55 16.36
CA ARG A 118 -0.46 3.57 15.34
C ARG A 118 -1.92 3.79 14.96
N VAL A 119 -2.20 3.87 13.67
CA VAL A 119 -3.55 4.04 13.07
C VAL A 119 -3.65 3.18 11.80
N ALA A 120 -4.83 3.09 11.20
CA ALA A 120 -4.99 2.47 9.87
C ALA A 120 -5.27 3.54 8.80
N SER A 121 -4.66 3.45 7.63
CA SER A 121 -4.96 4.30 6.47
C SER A 121 -6.26 3.90 5.78
N ALA A 122 -6.73 4.73 4.85
CA ALA A 122 -7.95 4.47 4.07
C ALA A 122 -7.91 3.15 3.29
N ASP A 123 -6.73 2.69 2.88
CA ASP A 123 -6.48 1.41 2.20
C ASP A 123 -6.47 0.19 3.15
N SER A 124 -6.74 0.38 4.43
CA SER A 124 -6.77 -0.66 5.47
C SER A 124 -5.38 -1.19 5.88
N HIS A 125 -4.31 -0.43 5.68
CA HIS A 125 -2.98 -0.79 6.16
C HIS A 125 -2.62 -0.06 7.45
N PRO A 126 -1.83 -0.68 8.35
CA PRO A 126 -1.35 0.01 9.53
C PRO A 126 -0.27 1.03 9.17
N VAL A 127 -0.40 2.23 9.71
CA VAL A 127 0.63 3.28 9.69
C VAL A 127 1.01 3.58 11.14
N GLN A 128 2.30 3.81 11.37
CA GLN A 128 2.85 4.06 12.70
C GLN A 128 4.00 5.06 12.64
N GLY A 129 4.29 5.67 13.78
CA GLY A 129 5.44 6.57 13.92
C GLY A 129 5.65 6.96 15.38
N SER A 130 6.66 7.79 15.59
CA SER A 130 6.96 8.34 16.90
C SER A 130 7.59 9.72 16.81
N PHE A 131 7.40 10.50 17.87
CA PHE A 131 8.10 11.77 18.07
C PHE A 131 8.29 12.01 19.56
N ALA A 132 9.26 12.84 19.93
CA ALA A 132 9.50 13.24 21.31
C ALA A 132 9.00 14.65 21.58
N PHE A 133 8.73 15.00 22.84
CA PHE A 133 8.54 16.38 23.31
C PHE A 133 8.97 16.47 24.78
N GLN A 134 9.16 17.68 25.28
CA GLN A 134 9.66 17.96 26.61
C GLN A 134 8.69 18.87 27.38
N ILE A 135 8.59 18.66 28.69
CA ILE A 135 7.89 19.55 29.62
C ILE A 135 8.90 20.06 30.65
N GLY A 136 9.05 21.38 30.79
CA GLY A 136 10.02 22.02 31.67
C GLY A 136 11.46 21.90 31.17
N ASN A 137 12.45 21.95 32.07
CA ASN A 137 13.86 22.11 31.72
C ASN A 137 14.68 20.80 31.73
N THR A 138 14.04 19.64 31.90
CA THR A 138 14.74 18.35 31.95
C THR A 138 14.80 17.73 30.55
N SER A 139 16.00 17.68 29.96
CA SER A 139 16.26 17.06 28.65
C SER A 139 16.98 15.72 28.81
N THR A 140 16.55 14.71 28.07
CA THR A 140 17.20 13.39 27.98
C THR A 140 17.13 12.88 26.56
N ASP A 141 18.23 12.31 26.04
CA ASP A 141 18.23 11.68 24.71
C ASP A 141 17.35 10.43 24.71
N VAL A 142 16.30 10.46 23.88
CA VAL A 142 15.31 9.38 23.72
C VAL A 142 15.29 8.81 22.30
N SER A 143 16.29 9.13 21.48
CA SER A 143 16.38 8.70 20.07
C SER A 143 16.33 7.17 19.91
N ALA A 144 17.02 6.44 20.79
CA ALA A 144 17.02 4.98 20.81
C ALA A 144 15.63 4.38 21.13
N ILE A 145 14.86 5.02 22.03
CA ILE A 145 13.51 4.60 22.40
C ILE A 145 12.54 4.84 21.24
N SER A 146 12.61 6.02 20.63
CA SER A 146 11.79 6.41 19.48
C SER A 146 11.99 5.43 18.31
N ASN A 147 13.25 5.21 17.91
CA ASN A 147 13.58 4.31 16.80
C ASN A 147 13.26 2.84 17.11
N GLY A 148 13.55 2.37 18.33
CA GLY A 148 13.34 0.99 18.73
C GLY A 148 11.86 0.58 18.75
N GLN A 149 10.97 1.45 19.22
CA GLN A 149 9.53 1.14 19.30
C GLN A 149 8.83 1.16 17.94
N VAL A 150 9.24 2.01 17.01
CA VAL A 150 8.68 2.03 15.64
C VAL A 150 9.17 0.84 14.82
N LEU A 151 10.41 0.38 15.03
CA LEU A 151 10.99 -0.71 14.26
C LEU A 151 10.59 -2.12 14.75
N GLU A 152 9.84 -2.23 15.85
CA GLU A 152 9.40 -3.53 16.36
C GLU A 152 8.56 -4.29 15.31
N ARG A 153 9.15 -5.31 14.70
CA ARG A 153 8.44 -6.19 13.76
C ARG A 153 7.53 -7.12 14.54
N HIS A 154 6.23 -7.00 14.33
CA HIS A 154 5.22 -7.79 15.03
C HIS A 154 4.89 -9.14 14.35
N GLY A 155 5.56 -9.50 13.25
CA GLY A 155 5.41 -10.79 12.54
C GLY A 155 4.10 -10.95 11.75
N LEU A 156 3.02 -10.26 12.15
CA LEU A 156 1.72 -10.31 11.48
C LEU A 156 1.71 -9.69 10.07
N ALA A 157 2.63 -8.77 9.75
CA ALA A 157 2.71 -8.20 8.40
C ALA A 157 2.98 -9.27 7.33
N SER A 158 3.94 -10.16 7.59
CA SER A 158 4.25 -11.28 6.69
C SER A 158 3.13 -12.31 6.63
N LEU A 159 2.40 -12.53 7.74
CA LEU A 159 1.20 -13.37 7.73
C LEU A 159 0.14 -12.79 6.79
N PHE A 160 -0.09 -11.47 6.82
CA PHE A 160 -1.03 -10.80 5.93
C PHE A 160 -0.64 -10.92 4.45
N ASP A 161 0.64 -10.93 4.12
CA ASP A 161 1.11 -11.19 2.76
C ASP A 161 0.73 -12.60 2.29
N VAL A 162 0.88 -13.60 3.18
CA VAL A 162 0.47 -14.99 2.92
C VAL A 162 -1.05 -15.11 2.78
N ILE A 163 -1.81 -14.52 3.70
CA ILE A 163 -3.29 -14.49 3.65
C ILE A 163 -3.77 -13.90 2.32
N ARG A 164 -3.19 -12.78 1.89
CA ARG A 164 -3.52 -12.14 0.60
C ARG A 164 -3.15 -13.05 -0.56
N TRP A 165 -1.97 -13.66 -0.56
CA TRP A 165 -1.54 -14.58 -1.61
C TRP A 165 -2.48 -15.77 -1.75
N VAL A 166 -2.84 -16.42 -0.64
CA VAL A 166 -3.80 -17.55 -0.62
C VAL A 166 -5.17 -17.10 -1.14
N THR A 167 -5.65 -15.94 -0.70
CA THR A 167 -6.93 -15.39 -1.16
C THR A 167 -6.92 -15.10 -2.67
N TYR A 168 -5.87 -14.43 -3.18
CA TYR A 168 -5.75 -14.14 -4.61
C TYR A 168 -5.64 -15.41 -5.45
N LEU A 169 -4.86 -16.40 -5.01
CA LEU A 169 -4.76 -17.69 -5.69
C LEU A 169 -6.14 -18.37 -5.76
N GLY A 170 -6.88 -18.37 -4.65
CA GLY A 170 -8.23 -18.93 -4.60
C GLY A 170 -9.20 -18.26 -5.58
N VAL A 171 -9.22 -16.92 -5.59
CA VAL A 171 -10.09 -16.12 -6.48
C VAL A 171 -9.71 -16.31 -7.96
N VAL A 172 -8.41 -16.31 -8.28
CA VAL A 172 -7.90 -16.57 -9.64
C VAL A 172 -8.34 -17.95 -10.13
N LEU A 173 -8.21 -18.99 -9.29
CA LEU A 173 -8.67 -20.34 -9.61
C LEU A 173 -10.19 -20.43 -9.76
N LEU A 174 -10.97 -19.74 -8.92
CA LEU A 174 -12.43 -19.72 -9.01
C LEU A 174 -12.93 -19.09 -10.31
N ILE A 175 -12.49 -17.87 -10.62
CA ILE A 175 -12.92 -17.15 -11.82
C ILE A 175 -12.45 -17.89 -13.07
N GLY A 176 -11.19 -18.32 -13.08
CA GLY A 176 -10.63 -19.09 -14.19
C GLY A 176 -11.31 -20.43 -14.39
N GLY A 177 -11.54 -21.17 -13.30
CA GLY A 177 -12.23 -22.45 -13.30
C GLY A 177 -13.66 -22.33 -13.80
N ILE A 178 -14.46 -21.43 -13.22
CA ILE A 178 -15.85 -21.19 -13.65
C ILE A 178 -15.90 -20.74 -15.11
N GLY A 179 -14.97 -19.89 -15.56
CA GLY A 179 -14.84 -19.51 -16.96
C GLY A 179 -14.57 -20.71 -17.88
N LEU A 180 -13.62 -21.56 -17.51
CA LEU A 180 -13.25 -22.76 -18.26
C LEU A 180 -14.40 -23.79 -18.31
N LEU A 181 -15.17 -23.91 -17.22
CA LEU A 181 -16.39 -24.72 -17.19
C LEU A 181 -17.38 -24.29 -18.28
N GLN A 182 -17.59 -22.99 -18.49
CA GLN A 182 -18.53 -22.53 -19.54
C GLN A 182 -18.13 -22.96 -20.95
N ALA A 183 -16.86 -23.30 -21.17
CA ALA A 183 -16.34 -23.74 -22.45
C ALA A 183 -16.42 -25.26 -22.67
N VAL A 184 -16.49 -26.05 -21.59
CA VAL A 184 -16.46 -27.52 -21.69
C VAL A 184 -17.85 -28.10 -21.91
N ARG A 185 -17.97 -28.98 -22.92
CA ARG A 185 -19.23 -29.63 -23.32
C ARG A 185 -19.53 -30.92 -22.55
N THR A 186 -18.64 -31.38 -21.67
CA THR A 186 -18.82 -32.61 -20.91
C THR A 186 -19.66 -32.33 -19.66
N ASP A 187 -20.60 -33.22 -19.34
CA ASP A 187 -21.43 -33.07 -18.13
C ASP A 187 -20.67 -33.46 -16.85
N ARG A 188 -19.54 -34.16 -16.97
CA ARG A 188 -18.71 -34.60 -15.85
C ARG A 188 -17.34 -33.95 -15.88
N LEU A 189 -16.93 -33.44 -14.73
CA LEU A 189 -15.57 -32.98 -14.46
C LEU A 189 -14.73 -34.13 -13.90
N SER A 190 -13.44 -34.13 -14.19
CA SER A 190 -12.53 -35.07 -13.54
C SER A 190 -12.44 -34.75 -12.03
N PRO A 191 -12.11 -35.75 -11.18
CA PRO A 191 -11.87 -35.51 -9.76
C PRO A 191 -10.80 -34.45 -9.50
N ARG A 192 -9.77 -34.35 -10.36
CA ARG A 192 -8.70 -33.35 -10.23
C ARG A 192 -9.21 -31.94 -10.53
N SER A 193 -10.00 -31.78 -11.59
CA SER A 193 -10.60 -30.49 -11.93
C SER A 193 -11.60 -30.03 -10.87
N THR A 194 -12.39 -30.95 -10.30
CA THR A 194 -13.26 -30.66 -9.16
C THR A 194 -12.45 -30.25 -7.93
N LEU A 195 -11.37 -30.97 -7.61
CA LEU A 195 -10.48 -30.64 -6.50
C LEU A 195 -9.80 -29.27 -6.68
N ALA A 196 -9.40 -28.91 -7.89
CA ALA A 196 -8.84 -27.58 -8.19
C ALA A 196 -9.87 -26.47 -7.94
N LEU A 197 -11.13 -26.67 -8.34
CA LEU A 197 -12.20 -25.70 -8.11
C LEU A 197 -12.56 -25.57 -6.62
N MET A 198 -12.69 -26.71 -5.92
CA MET A 198 -12.93 -26.74 -4.47
C MET A 198 -11.76 -26.16 -3.68
N GLY A 199 -10.52 -26.44 -4.10
CA GLY A 199 -9.31 -25.86 -3.52
C GLY A 199 -9.27 -24.34 -3.74
N GLY A 200 -9.63 -23.86 -4.93
CA GLY A 200 -9.77 -22.43 -5.21
C GLY A 200 -10.80 -21.77 -4.30
N TRP A 201 -11.97 -22.39 -4.13
CA TRP A 201 -12.98 -21.94 -3.19
C TRP A 201 -12.48 -21.92 -1.74
N ALA A 202 -11.86 -23.01 -1.28
CA ALA A 202 -11.37 -23.15 0.07
C ALA A 202 -10.26 -22.13 0.37
N PHE A 203 -9.31 -21.91 -0.53
CA PHE A 203 -8.27 -20.89 -0.39
C PHE A 203 -8.86 -19.49 -0.31
N ALA A 204 -9.83 -19.16 -1.19
CA ALA A 204 -10.50 -17.86 -1.13
C ALA A 204 -11.26 -17.68 0.19
N ALA A 205 -12.01 -18.69 0.65
CA ALA A 205 -12.80 -18.63 1.87
C ALA A 205 -11.94 -18.59 3.14
N LEU A 206 -10.94 -19.48 3.25
CA LEU A 206 -10.04 -19.54 4.40
C LEU A 206 -9.18 -18.29 4.50
N GLY A 207 -8.60 -17.82 3.40
CA GLY A 207 -7.83 -16.56 3.40
C GLY A 207 -8.69 -15.34 3.74
N THR A 208 -9.92 -15.28 3.25
CA THR A 208 -10.88 -14.21 3.60
C THR A 208 -11.26 -14.26 5.08
N LEU A 209 -11.51 -15.45 5.63
CA LEU A 209 -11.86 -15.65 7.04
C LEU A 209 -10.67 -15.33 7.96
N GLU A 210 -9.48 -15.83 7.63
CA GLU A 210 -8.26 -15.55 8.39
C GLU A 210 -7.91 -14.07 8.34
N GLY A 211 -8.04 -13.42 7.19
CA GLY A 211 -7.87 -11.98 7.05
C GLY A 211 -8.84 -11.20 7.93
N LEU A 212 -10.11 -11.60 8.00
CA LEU A 212 -11.10 -10.98 8.88
C LEU A 212 -10.71 -11.12 10.36
N ILE A 213 -10.25 -12.30 10.79
CA ILE A 213 -9.89 -12.56 12.19
C ILE A 213 -8.59 -11.83 12.57
N ALA A 214 -7.59 -11.88 11.70
CA ALA A 214 -6.25 -11.38 11.97
C ALA A 214 -6.11 -9.85 11.82
N TYR A 215 -7.12 -9.17 11.26
CA TYR A 215 -7.05 -7.73 10.96
C TYR A 215 -6.90 -6.87 12.21
N GLY A 216 -7.78 -7.03 13.20
CA GLY A 216 -7.69 -6.29 14.47
C GLY A 216 -6.31 -6.44 15.15
N PRO A 217 -5.81 -7.67 15.35
CA PRO A 217 -4.45 -7.91 15.86
C PRO A 217 -3.35 -7.25 15.01
N HIS A 218 -3.45 -7.32 13.68
CA HIS A 218 -2.47 -6.73 12.76
C HIS A 218 -2.43 -5.19 12.84
N ILE A 219 -3.59 -4.54 12.84
CA ILE A 219 -3.68 -3.09 13.00
C ILE A 219 -3.29 -2.67 14.43
N SER A 220 -3.52 -3.51 15.44
CA SER A 220 -3.14 -3.22 16.83
C SER A 220 -1.65 -3.47 17.16
N GLY A 221 -0.87 -4.03 16.23
CA GLY A 221 0.55 -4.33 16.45
C GLY A 221 0.79 -5.54 17.36
N TYR A 222 -0.14 -6.51 17.39
CA TYR A 222 0.04 -7.72 18.19
C TYR A 222 1.06 -8.66 17.56
N LYS A 223 1.72 -9.48 18.37
CA LYS A 223 2.65 -10.51 17.90
C LYS A 223 1.89 -11.66 17.23
N ILE A 224 2.57 -12.45 16.41
CA ILE A 224 1.95 -13.52 15.60
C ILE A 224 1.16 -14.56 16.38
N TYR A 225 1.55 -14.89 17.62
CA TYR A 225 0.81 -15.84 18.46
C TYR A 225 -0.58 -15.33 18.91
N LYS A 226 -0.86 -14.04 18.71
CA LYS A 226 -2.15 -13.38 18.95
C LYS A 226 -2.94 -13.13 17.65
N ALA A 227 -2.54 -13.74 16.52
CA ALA A 227 -3.20 -13.57 15.23
C ALA A 227 -4.70 -13.89 15.25
N VAL A 228 -5.13 -14.83 16.11
CA VAL A 228 -6.52 -15.29 16.19
C VAL A 228 -7.26 -14.76 17.43
N ASP A 229 -6.79 -13.64 18.00
CA ASP A 229 -7.46 -13.02 19.15
C ASP A 229 -8.81 -12.40 18.75
N LEU A 230 -9.89 -13.15 19.03
CA LEU A 230 -11.25 -12.79 18.67
C LEU A 230 -11.81 -11.61 19.48
N SER A 231 -11.11 -11.12 20.51
CA SER A 231 -11.55 -9.96 21.28
C SER A 231 -11.69 -8.69 20.44
N LEU A 232 -10.96 -8.61 19.32
CA LEU A 232 -10.95 -7.49 18.37
C LEU A 232 -11.86 -7.69 17.14
N LEU A 233 -12.60 -8.79 17.09
CA LEU A 233 -13.43 -9.13 15.93
C LEU A 233 -14.62 -8.16 15.78
N SER A 234 -15.23 -7.75 16.90
CA SER A 234 -16.34 -6.79 16.90
C SER A 234 -15.93 -5.46 16.27
N GLU A 235 -14.81 -4.92 16.71
CA GLU A 235 -14.22 -3.71 16.14
C GLU A 235 -13.86 -3.92 14.66
N THR A 236 -13.36 -5.10 14.30
CA THR A 236 -12.98 -5.39 12.91
C THR A 236 -14.18 -5.27 11.99
N LEU A 237 -15.34 -5.81 12.40
CA LEU A 237 -16.59 -5.76 11.63
C LEU A 237 -17.13 -4.33 11.44
N MET A 238 -16.73 -3.38 12.28
CA MET A 238 -17.12 -1.97 12.14
C MET A 238 -16.29 -1.24 11.06
N THR A 239 -15.09 -1.74 10.76
CA THR A 239 -14.19 -1.17 9.73
C THR A 239 -14.67 -1.46 8.31
N GLN A 240 -14.21 -0.66 7.35
CA GLN A 240 -14.48 -0.93 5.92
C GLN A 240 -13.92 -2.27 5.47
N TYR A 241 -12.70 -2.61 5.91
CA TYR A 241 -12.07 -3.90 5.64
C TYR A 241 -12.94 -5.07 6.11
N GLY A 242 -13.40 -5.04 7.36
CA GLY A 242 -14.23 -6.10 7.92
C GLY A 242 -15.57 -6.26 7.20
N LYS A 243 -16.23 -5.15 6.83
CA LYS A 243 -17.46 -5.18 6.02
C LYS A 243 -17.22 -5.84 4.67
N MET A 244 -16.15 -5.48 3.97
CA MET A 244 -15.81 -6.08 2.67
C MET A 244 -15.46 -7.56 2.78
N GLN A 245 -14.74 -7.97 3.83
CA GLN A 245 -14.46 -9.39 4.09
C GLN A 245 -15.74 -10.18 4.37
N LEU A 246 -16.67 -9.64 5.17
CA LEU A 246 -17.95 -10.28 5.46
C LEU A 246 -18.81 -10.44 4.21
N THR A 247 -18.92 -9.38 3.39
CA THR A 247 -19.59 -9.45 2.09
C THR A 247 -18.94 -10.50 1.20
N ARG A 248 -17.60 -10.57 1.15
CA ARG A 248 -16.89 -11.57 0.37
C ARG A 248 -17.17 -13.00 0.85
N LEU A 249 -17.20 -13.25 2.16
CA LEU A 249 -17.57 -14.55 2.73
C LEU A 249 -18.99 -14.96 2.33
N ALA A 250 -19.95 -14.02 2.36
CA ALA A 250 -21.32 -14.30 1.90
C ALA A 250 -21.36 -14.67 0.41
N LEU A 251 -20.65 -13.92 -0.45
CA LEU A 251 -20.55 -14.22 -1.89
C LEU A 251 -19.83 -15.55 -2.15
N LEU A 252 -18.80 -15.88 -1.37
CA LEU A 252 -18.13 -17.18 -1.42
C LEU A 252 -19.04 -18.31 -0.94
N GLY A 253 -19.94 -18.07 0.02
CA GLY A 253 -20.99 -19.03 0.41
C GLY A 253 -21.97 -19.32 -0.72
N ILE A 254 -22.35 -18.29 -1.49
CA ILE A 254 -23.17 -18.43 -2.71
C ILE A 254 -22.42 -19.26 -3.75
N ILE A 255 -21.14 -18.95 -4.00
CA ILE A 255 -20.31 -19.74 -4.93
C ILE A 255 -20.17 -21.20 -4.45
N GLY A 256 -19.95 -21.44 -3.16
CA GLY A 256 -19.88 -22.78 -2.58
C GLY A 256 -21.17 -23.56 -2.82
N THR A 257 -22.32 -22.92 -2.63
CA THR A 257 -23.64 -23.49 -2.93
C THR A 257 -23.77 -23.83 -4.42
N LEU A 258 -23.38 -22.91 -5.30
CA LEU A 258 -23.40 -23.11 -6.74
C LEU A 258 -22.47 -24.25 -7.20
N ILE A 259 -21.32 -24.43 -6.56
CA ILE A 259 -20.41 -25.56 -6.80
C ILE A 259 -21.06 -26.88 -6.36
N SER A 260 -21.78 -26.91 -5.24
CA SER A 260 -22.51 -28.11 -4.79
C SER A 260 -23.63 -28.52 -5.76
N VAL A 261 -24.16 -27.58 -6.54
CA VAL A 261 -25.20 -27.83 -7.56
C VAL A 261 -24.67 -27.64 -9.00
N ILE A 262 -23.38 -27.94 -9.22
CA ILE A 262 -22.67 -27.72 -10.49
C ILE A 262 -23.29 -28.42 -11.71
N GLN A 263 -24.09 -29.47 -11.50
CA GLN A 263 -24.86 -30.12 -12.58
C GLN A 263 -25.82 -29.14 -13.28
N PHE A 264 -26.24 -28.06 -12.61
CA PHE A 264 -27.11 -27.03 -13.19
C PHE A 264 -26.34 -25.86 -13.83
N ARG A 265 -25.02 -25.97 -14.02
CA ARG A 265 -24.14 -24.92 -14.58
C ARG A 265 -24.57 -24.36 -15.95
N GLY A 266 -25.38 -25.11 -16.70
CA GLY A 266 -25.93 -24.69 -17.99
C GLY A 266 -27.08 -23.68 -17.89
N THR A 267 -27.78 -23.62 -16.75
CA THR A 267 -28.96 -22.79 -16.53
C THR A 267 -28.62 -21.30 -16.41
N TRP A 268 -29.59 -20.43 -16.70
CA TRP A 268 -29.38 -18.98 -16.66
C TRP A 268 -29.15 -18.47 -15.23
N TRP A 269 -29.89 -18.99 -14.24
CA TRP A 269 -29.78 -18.57 -12.84
C TRP A 269 -28.41 -18.93 -12.26
N TRP A 270 -27.86 -20.11 -12.60
CA TRP A 270 -26.54 -20.51 -12.14
C TRP A 270 -25.47 -19.58 -12.72
N LYS A 271 -25.56 -19.28 -14.02
CA LYS A 271 -24.62 -18.38 -14.70
C LYS A 271 -24.66 -16.97 -14.13
N ILE A 272 -25.85 -16.40 -13.96
CA ILE A 272 -26.00 -15.06 -13.37
C ILE A 272 -25.50 -15.08 -11.93
N GLY A 273 -25.92 -16.04 -11.11
CA GLY A 273 -25.48 -16.16 -9.72
C GLY A 273 -23.96 -16.28 -9.60
N ALA A 274 -23.32 -17.11 -10.42
CA ALA A 274 -21.88 -17.29 -10.41
C ALA A 274 -21.14 -16.03 -10.84
N TRP A 275 -21.47 -15.45 -12.00
CA TRP A 275 -20.75 -14.28 -12.53
C TRP A 275 -20.98 -13.02 -11.68
N THR A 276 -22.21 -12.78 -11.21
CA THR A 276 -22.49 -11.66 -10.31
C THR A 276 -21.73 -11.80 -8.99
N SER A 277 -21.66 -13.02 -8.43
CA SER A 277 -20.90 -13.26 -7.20
C SER A 277 -19.39 -13.09 -7.39
N LEU A 278 -18.84 -13.59 -8.51
CA LEU A 278 -17.42 -13.42 -8.83
C LEU A 278 -17.03 -11.96 -9.06
N VAL A 279 -17.87 -11.19 -9.78
CA VAL A 279 -17.66 -9.74 -9.94
C VAL A 279 -17.76 -9.03 -8.59
N GLY A 280 -18.75 -9.39 -7.77
CA GLY A 280 -18.89 -8.88 -6.41
C GLY A 280 -17.65 -9.18 -5.55
N ILE A 281 -17.10 -10.38 -5.64
CA ILE A 281 -15.86 -10.76 -4.94
C ILE A 281 -14.72 -9.84 -5.37
N THR A 282 -14.52 -9.60 -6.68
CA THR A 282 -13.48 -8.67 -7.13
C THR A 282 -13.71 -7.23 -6.64
N LEU A 283 -14.96 -6.76 -6.63
CA LEU A 283 -15.32 -5.46 -6.06
C LEU A 283 -14.94 -5.36 -4.58
N THR A 284 -15.25 -6.38 -3.78
CA THR A 284 -14.87 -6.39 -2.35
C THR A 284 -13.35 -6.39 -2.14
N MET A 285 -12.54 -6.86 -3.11
CA MET A 285 -11.08 -6.78 -3.02
C MET A 285 -10.59 -5.36 -3.31
N SER A 286 -11.11 -4.75 -4.37
CA SER A 286 -10.75 -3.39 -4.76
C SER A 286 -11.22 -2.35 -3.73
N LEU A 287 -12.37 -2.56 -3.10
CA LEU A 287 -12.89 -1.70 -2.02
C LEU A 287 -12.19 -1.89 -0.66
N ALA A 288 -11.38 -2.93 -0.50
CA ALA A 288 -10.65 -3.23 0.74
C ALA A 288 -9.15 -2.92 0.64
N GLY A 289 -8.75 -2.11 -0.35
CA GLY A 289 -7.34 -1.80 -0.58
C GLY A 289 -7.12 -0.47 -1.29
N HIS A 290 -5.92 -0.37 -1.82
CA HIS A 290 -5.34 0.77 -2.56
C HIS A 290 -6.24 1.59 -3.48
N PRO A 291 -7.14 0.97 -4.29
CA PRO A 291 -7.97 1.75 -5.20
C PRO A 291 -8.89 2.76 -4.51
N VAL A 292 -9.26 2.54 -3.25
CA VAL A 292 -10.14 3.45 -2.49
C VAL A 292 -9.44 4.74 -2.08
N ALA A 293 -8.12 4.71 -1.94
CA ALA A 293 -7.30 5.86 -1.57
C ALA A 293 -6.67 6.55 -2.80
N THR A 294 -6.97 6.10 -4.02
CA THR A 294 -6.39 6.65 -5.26
C THR A 294 -7.43 7.44 -6.04
N ASN A 295 -7.19 8.74 -6.23
CA ASN A 295 -8.11 9.61 -6.96
C ASN A 295 -7.91 9.54 -8.49
N PRO A 296 -8.98 9.51 -9.30
CA PRO A 296 -10.39 9.45 -8.90
C PRO A 296 -10.85 8.04 -8.48
N VAL A 297 -11.46 7.93 -7.30
CA VAL A 297 -11.79 6.64 -6.64
C VAL A 297 -12.60 5.68 -7.51
N PRO A 298 -13.72 6.08 -8.15
CA PRO A 298 -14.53 5.13 -8.94
C PRO A 298 -13.77 4.55 -10.12
N LEU A 299 -12.92 5.35 -10.77
CA LEU A 299 -12.10 4.86 -11.86
C LEU A 299 -11.03 3.90 -11.34
N SER A 300 -10.32 4.26 -10.27
CA SER A 300 -9.27 3.41 -9.72
C SER A 300 -9.83 2.05 -9.28
N VAL A 301 -10.97 2.03 -8.60
CA VAL A 301 -11.67 0.79 -8.22
C VAL A 301 -12.07 -0.01 -9.45
N GLY A 302 -12.65 0.64 -10.47
CA GLY A 302 -13.06 -0.03 -11.70
C GLY A 302 -11.89 -0.64 -12.49
N LEU A 303 -10.76 0.06 -12.57
CA LEU A 303 -9.54 -0.42 -13.22
C LEU A 303 -8.97 -1.64 -12.50
N ASP A 304 -8.92 -1.60 -11.17
CA ASP A 304 -8.40 -2.69 -10.34
C ASP A 304 -9.28 -3.95 -10.46
N MET A 305 -10.61 -3.79 -10.40
CA MET A 305 -11.55 -4.88 -10.63
C MET A 305 -11.36 -5.51 -12.02
N LEU A 306 -11.27 -4.68 -13.06
CA LEU A 306 -11.10 -5.15 -14.43
C LEU A 306 -9.76 -5.84 -14.63
N HIS A 307 -8.69 -5.32 -14.01
CA HIS A 307 -7.37 -5.93 -13.99
C HIS A 307 -7.41 -7.31 -13.32
N MET A 308 -8.01 -7.42 -12.14
CA MET A 308 -8.14 -8.68 -11.39
C MET A 308 -8.96 -9.72 -12.15
N LEU A 309 -10.10 -9.32 -12.74
CA LEU A 309 -10.92 -10.18 -13.58
C LEU A 309 -10.14 -10.69 -14.80
N ALA A 310 -9.43 -9.80 -15.50
CA ALA A 310 -8.66 -10.16 -16.68
C ALA A 310 -7.49 -11.12 -16.35
N ILE A 311 -6.73 -10.85 -15.28
CA ILE A 311 -5.69 -11.78 -14.79
C ILE A 311 -6.32 -13.13 -14.47
N SER A 312 -7.44 -13.14 -13.76
CA SER A 312 -8.07 -14.39 -13.32
C SER A 312 -8.58 -15.23 -14.49
N LEU A 313 -9.09 -14.59 -15.55
CA LEU A 313 -9.52 -15.25 -16.79
C LEU A 313 -8.37 -15.72 -17.69
N TRP A 314 -7.13 -15.32 -17.40
CA TRP A 314 -5.93 -15.77 -18.11
C TRP A 314 -5.12 -16.78 -17.28
N VAL A 315 -4.68 -16.40 -16.08
CA VAL A 315 -3.81 -17.23 -15.23
C VAL A 315 -4.60 -18.39 -14.59
N GLY A 316 -5.85 -18.16 -14.21
CA GLY A 316 -6.69 -19.17 -13.55
C GLY A 316 -6.92 -20.43 -14.40
N PRO A 317 -7.43 -20.31 -15.64
CA PRO A 317 -7.58 -21.47 -16.51
C PRO A 317 -6.24 -22.13 -16.82
N LEU A 318 -5.16 -21.36 -17.00
CA LEU A 318 -3.82 -21.90 -17.25
C LEU A 318 -3.37 -22.84 -16.12
N LEU A 319 -3.53 -22.43 -14.86
CA LEU A 319 -3.22 -23.25 -13.68
C LEU A 319 -4.00 -24.57 -13.69
N ILE A 320 -5.30 -24.52 -13.97
CA ILE A 320 -6.19 -25.69 -13.99
C ILE A 320 -5.84 -26.63 -15.15
N ILE A 321 -5.57 -26.09 -16.35
CA ILE A 321 -5.16 -26.88 -17.52
C ILE A 321 -3.84 -27.60 -17.25
N VAL A 322 -2.88 -26.93 -16.58
CA VAL A 322 -1.58 -27.51 -16.24
C VAL A 322 -1.68 -28.53 -15.10
N TYR A 323 -2.60 -28.34 -14.16
CA TYR A 323 -2.86 -29.27 -13.07
C TYR A 323 -3.55 -30.55 -13.55
N ASP A 324 -4.56 -30.42 -14.42
CA ASP A 324 -5.33 -31.53 -14.98
C ASP A 324 -5.19 -31.64 -16.50
N ARG A 325 -3.94 -31.83 -16.94
CA ARG A 325 -3.58 -31.92 -18.37
C ARG A 325 -4.33 -33.04 -19.09
N ASN A 326 -4.67 -34.11 -18.39
CA ASN A 326 -5.33 -35.28 -19.00
C ASN A 326 -6.73 -34.94 -19.48
N MET A 327 -7.47 -34.11 -18.72
CA MET A 327 -8.79 -33.64 -19.13
C MET A 327 -8.69 -32.52 -20.16
N TRP A 328 -7.85 -31.51 -19.89
CA TRP A 328 -7.88 -30.26 -20.65
C TRP A 328 -6.99 -30.26 -21.90
N LEU A 329 -5.99 -31.15 -21.96
CA LEU A 329 -5.13 -31.40 -23.11
C LEU A 329 -5.27 -32.85 -23.60
N ALA A 330 -6.48 -33.42 -23.45
CA ALA A 330 -6.80 -34.75 -23.94
C ALA A 330 -6.47 -34.90 -25.43
N ASN A 331 -5.97 -36.08 -25.82
CA ASN A 331 -5.64 -36.41 -27.21
C ASN A 331 -6.88 -36.38 -28.13
N ASP A 332 -8.07 -36.60 -27.56
CA ASP A 332 -9.33 -36.42 -28.26
C ASP A 332 -9.65 -34.93 -28.44
N GLU A 333 -9.50 -34.47 -29.68
CA GLU A 333 -9.72 -33.08 -30.09
C GLU A 333 -11.17 -32.63 -29.85
N SER A 334 -12.15 -33.54 -29.87
CA SER A 334 -13.56 -33.18 -29.65
C SER A 334 -13.83 -32.72 -28.21
N THR A 335 -13.06 -33.24 -27.25
CA THR A 335 -13.16 -32.93 -25.83
C THR A 335 -12.34 -31.69 -25.46
N SER A 336 -11.10 -31.58 -25.95
CA SER A 336 -10.17 -30.50 -25.55
C SER A 336 -10.27 -29.22 -26.38
N ALA A 337 -10.65 -29.29 -27.67
CA ALA A 337 -10.64 -28.13 -28.56
C ALA A 337 -11.57 -26.97 -28.14
N PRO A 338 -12.81 -27.20 -27.66
CA PRO A 338 -13.69 -26.09 -27.25
C PRO A 338 -13.08 -25.24 -26.13
N SER A 339 -12.53 -25.88 -25.09
CA SER A 339 -11.92 -25.23 -23.94
C SER A 339 -10.63 -24.51 -24.30
N LEU A 340 -9.79 -25.10 -25.16
CA LEU A 340 -8.56 -24.46 -25.65
C LEU A 340 -8.83 -23.25 -26.55
N ARG A 341 -9.87 -23.31 -27.41
CA ARG A 341 -10.29 -22.17 -28.24
C ARG A 341 -10.84 -21.05 -27.38
N TRP A 342 -11.66 -21.37 -26.38
CA TRP A 342 -12.14 -20.39 -25.42
C TRP A 342 -10.97 -19.75 -24.66
N PHE A 343 -10.07 -20.56 -24.09
CA PHE A 343 -8.91 -20.07 -23.36
C PHE A 343 -8.04 -19.16 -24.22
N SER A 344 -7.67 -19.58 -25.44
CA SER A 344 -6.85 -18.78 -26.35
C SER A 344 -7.51 -17.46 -26.74
N ARG A 345 -8.83 -17.46 -26.96
CA ARG A 345 -9.59 -16.23 -27.26
C ARG A 345 -9.66 -15.32 -26.05
N THR A 346 -9.98 -15.86 -24.88
CA THR A 346 -10.08 -15.12 -23.61
C THR A 346 -8.75 -14.50 -23.23
N ALA A 347 -7.65 -15.28 -23.25
CA ALA A 347 -6.30 -14.78 -23.02
C ALA A 347 -5.91 -13.67 -24.01
N GLY A 348 -6.29 -13.80 -25.28
CA GLY A 348 -6.05 -12.77 -26.30
C GLY A 348 -6.75 -11.42 -26.03
N PHE A 349 -7.87 -11.41 -25.31
CA PHE A 349 -8.53 -10.18 -24.85
C PHE A 349 -8.04 -9.73 -23.47
N ALA A 350 -7.79 -10.68 -22.57
CA ALA A 350 -7.35 -10.41 -21.21
C ALA A 350 -5.99 -9.70 -21.17
N VAL A 351 -5.01 -10.15 -21.97
CA VAL A 351 -3.66 -9.58 -21.96
C VAL A 351 -3.64 -8.07 -22.28
N PRO A 352 -4.26 -7.57 -23.37
CA PRO A 352 -4.37 -6.13 -23.61
C PRO A 352 -5.06 -5.38 -22.48
N VAL A 353 -6.13 -5.96 -21.89
CA VAL A 353 -6.84 -5.34 -20.77
C VAL A 353 -5.91 -5.21 -19.56
N ILE A 354 -5.18 -6.26 -19.19
CA ILE A 354 -4.20 -6.26 -18.09
C ILE A 354 -3.15 -5.18 -18.30
N VAL A 355 -2.59 -5.07 -19.52
CA VAL A 355 -1.58 -4.06 -19.84
C VAL A 355 -2.16 -2.66 -19.69
N VAL A 356 -3.32 -2.39 -20.31
CA VAL A 356 -3.95 -1.06 -20.28
C VAL A 356 -4.33 -0.68 -18.85
N THR A 357 -5.07 -1.52 -18.13
CA THR A 357 -5.48 -1.21 -16.76
C THR A 357 -4.28 -1.10 -15.83
N GLY A 358 -3.26 -1.95 -15.98
CA GLY A 358 -2.05 -1.90 -15.18
C GLY A 358 -1.23 -0.63 -15.38
N VAL A 359 -1.09 -0.14 -16.62
CA VAL A 359 -0.38 1.10 -16.93
C VAL A 359 -1.12 2.32 -16.36
N ILE A 360 -2.44 2.39 -16.55
CA ILE A 360 -3.25 3.51 -16.03
C ILE A 360 -3.23 3.52 -14.51
N GLN A 361 -3.38 2.35 -13.88
CA GLN A 361 -3.38 2.24 -12.43
C GLN A 361 -2.01 2.57 -11.83
N ALA A 362 -0.91 2.13 -12.46
CA ALA A 362 0.44 2.52 -12.06
C ALA A 362 0.66 4.04 -12.17
N TRP A 363 0.14 4.68 -13.22
CA TRP A 363 0.22 6.14 -13.40
C TRP A 363 -0.46 6.89 -12.25
N PHE A 364 -1.71 6.52 -11.90
CA PHE A 364 -2.44 7.18 -10.82
C PHE A 364 -1.82 6.94 -9.45
N MET A 365 -1.44 5.69 -9.15
CA MET A 365 -0.85 5.33 -7.85
C MET A 365 0.50 6.02 -7.61
N LEU A 366 1.32 6.18 -8.65
CA LEU A 366 2.64 6.82 -8.55
C LEU A 366 2.59 8.34 -8.71
N GLY A 367 1.48 8.91 -9.18
CA GLY A 367 1.42 10.32 -9.57
C GLY A 367 2.28 10.64 -10.81
N GLY A 368 2.41 9.68 -11.73
CA GLY A 368 3.30 9.74 -12.89
C GLY A 368 4.53 8.82 -12.79
N PHE A 369 5.38 8.81 -13.83
CA PHE A 369 6.53 7.89 -13.92
C PHE A 369 7.89 8.52 -13.58
N SER A 370 7.94 9.82 -13.27
CA SER A 370 9.19 10.55 -13.04
C SER A 370 10.03 10.00 -11.88
N HIS A 371 9.38 9.39 -10.87
CA HIS A 371 10.02 8.89 -9.66
C HIS A 371 9.90 7.36 -9.47
N ILE A 372 9.60 6.60 -10.53
CA ILE A 372 9.36 5.16 -10.41
C ILE A 372 10.60 4.37 -9.92
N LEU A 373 11.80 4.89 -10.13
CA LEU A 373 13.04 4.27 -9.67
C LEU A 373 13.40 4.63 -8.22
N ASP A 374 12.81 5.68 -7.67
CA ASP A 374 13.17 6.23 -6.36
C ASP A 374 12.55 5.41 -5.21
N SER A 375 11.38 4.81 -5.44
CA SER A 375 10.67 4.03 -4.42
C SER A 375 10.93 2.52 -4.49
N ARG A 376 10.85 1.83 -3.35
CA ARG A 376 10.88 0.35 -3.30
C ARG A 376 9.70 -0.25 -4.06
N TYR A 377 8.53 0.38 -3.97
CA TYR A 377 7.34 -0.02 -4.70
C TYR A 377 7.57 0.05 -6.22
N GLY A 378 8.05 1.17 -6.74
CA GLY A 378 8.29 1.36 -8.17
C GLY A 378 9.33 0.40 -8.74
N ARG A 379 10.43 0.15 -8.02
CA ARG A 379 11.43 -0.88 -8.40
C ARG A 379 10.83 -2.29 -8.43
N THR A 380 10.02 -2.64 -7.44
CA THR A 380 9.34 -3.94 -7.38
C THR A 380 8.29 -4.08 -8.50
N LEU A 381 7.59 -2.99 -8.83
CA LEU A 381 6.67 -2.92 -9.95
C LEU A 381 7.39 -3.13 -11.29
N ILE A 382 8.57 -2.53 -11.49
CA ILE A 382 9.38 -2.76 -12.69
C ILE A 382 9.74 -4.24 -12.84
N VAL A 383 10.19 -4.89 -11.76
CA VAL A 383 10.46 -6.34 -11.77
C VAL A 383 9.22 -7.12 -12.18
N LYS A 384 8.04 -6.80 -11.60
CA LYS A 384 6.77 -7.42 -11.98
C LYS A 384 6.45 -7.20 -13.47
N VAL A 385 6.62 -5.99 -13.99
CA VAL A 385 6.37 -5.67 -15.41
C VAL A 385 7.30 -6.47 -16.32
N CYS A 386 8.59 -6.55 -16.02
CA CYS A 386 9.54 -7.37 -16.78
C CYS A 386 9.12 -8.85 -16.81
N LEU A 387 8.73 -9.42 -15.67
CA LEU A 387 8.24 -10.80 -15.58
C LEU A 387 6.95 -10.99 -16.39
N VAL A 388 6.03 -10.03 -16.37
CA VAL A 388 4.79 -10.07 -17.17
C VAL A 388 5.11 -10.01 -18.66
N VAL A 389 6.06 -9.18 -19.11
CA VAL A 389 6.49 -9.13 -20.51
C VAL A 389 7.05 -10.50 -20.95
N VAL A 390 7.88 -11.13 -20.12
CA VAL A 390 8.39 -12.49 -20.39
C VAL A 390 7.24 -13.50 -20.46
N LEU A 391 6.28 -13.44 -19.53
CA LEU A 391 5.12 -14.33 -19.53
C LEU A 391 4.25 -14.15 -20.78
N ILE A 392 4.03 -12.91 -21.24
CA ILE A 392 3.32 -12.63 -22.49
C ILE A 392 4.06 -13.21 -23.70
N ALA A 393 5.39 -13.08 -23.74
CA ALA A 393 6.21 -13.64 -24.81
C ALA A 393 6.12 -15.18 -24.84
N LEU A 394 6.22 -15.84 -23.68
CA LEU A 394 6.03 -17.29 -23.55
C LEU A 394 4.63 -17.72 -24.02
N GLY A 395 3.58 -17.01 -23.58
CA GLY A 395 2.21 -17.27 -24.00
C GLY A 395 1.99 -17.09 -25.50
N ALA A 396 2.66 -16.12 -26.14
CA ALA A 396 2.64 -15.94 -27.59
C ALA A 396 3.29 -17.10 -28.34
N VAL A 397 4.44 -17.59 -27.86
CA VAL A 397 5.11 -18.78 -28.41
C VAL A 397 4.24 -20.02 -28.26
N SER A 398 3.68 -20.25 -27.07
CA SER A 398 2.74 -21.35 -26.80
C SER A 398 1.52 -21.29 -27.71
N ARG A 399 0.98 -20.10 -27.96
CA ARG A 399 -0.16 -19.91 -28.88
C ARG A 399 0.18 -20.28 -30.32
N VAL A 400 1.35 -19.92 -30.81
CA VAL A 400 1.82 -20.32 -32.16
C VAL A 400 2.05 -21.83 -32.22
N ALA A 401 2.66 -22.42 -31.19
CA ALA A 401 2.86 -23.86 -31.11
C ALA A 401 1.54 -24.65 -31.12
N MET A 402 0.50 -24.14 -30.43
CA MET A 402 -0.86 -24.69 -30.49
C MET A 402 -1.46 -24.64 -31.89
N GLN A 403 -1.30 -23.52 -32.61
CA GLN A 403 -1.78 -23.38 -33.99
C GLN A 403 -1.05 -24.34 -34.95
N GLN A 404 0.23 -24.60 -34.70
CA GLN A 404 1.06 -25.53 -35.48
C GLN A 404 0.95 -27.00 -35.04
N LYS A 405 0.04 -27.34 -34.11
CA LYS A 405 -0.17 -28.70 -33.56
C LYS A 405 1.10 -29.37 -32.96
N ARG A 406 2.04 -28.58 -32.42
CA ARG A 406 3.28 -29.11 -31.79
C ARG A 406 3.06 -29.43 -30.30
N SER A 407 2.58 -30.64 -30.00
CA SER A 407 2.07 -31.01 -28.66
C SER A 407 3.14 -31.18 -27.56
N GLY A 408 4.36 -31.63 -27.89
CA GLY A 408 5.42 -31.92 -26.91
C GLY A 408 6.02 -30.67 -26.25
N SER A 409 6.33 -29.64 -27.05
CA SER A 409 6.87 -28.35 -26.59
C SER A 409 5.85 -27.56 -25.76
N LEU A 410 4.55 -27.77 -25.97
CA LEU A 410 3.47 -27.05 -25.30
C LEU A 410 3.42 -27.37 -23.80
N ARG A 411 3.61 -28.65 -23.43
CA ARG A 411 3.51 -29.11 -22.04
C ARG A 411 4.60 -28.56 -21.12
N GLN A 412 5.82 -28.41 -21.64
CA GLN A 412 6.94 -27.82 -20.91
C GLN A 412 6.79 -26.29 -20.83
N SER A 413 6.42 -25.64 -21.94
CA SER A 413 6.19 -24.19 -21.99
C SER A 413 5.11 -23.73 -20.99
N MET A 414 3.96 -24.41 -20.96
CA MET A 414 2.86 -24.06 -20.03
C MET A 414 3.24 -24.24 -18.55
N GLY A 415 4.14 -25.18 -18.23
CA GLY A 415 4.65 -25.34 -16.87
C GLY A 415 5.50 -24.14 -16.44
N ILE A 416 6.34 -23.62 -17.34
CA ILE A 416 7.14 -22.42 -17.11
C ILE A 416 6.22 -21.19 -16.98
N GLU A 417 5.19 -21.06 -17.83
CA GLU A 417 4.21 -19.98 -17.72
C GLU A 417 3.50 -19.97 -16.36
N VAL A 418 3.14 -21.15 -15.83
CA VAL A 418 2.56 -21.27 -14.48
C VAL A 418 3.53 -20.82 -13.39
N LEU A 419 4.81 -21.20 -13.48
CA LEU A 419 5.82 -20.76 -12.53
C LEU A 419 5.94 -19.23 -12.51
N PHE A 420 6.02 -18.59 -13.69
CA PHE A 420 6.02 -17.14 -13.82
C PHE A 420 4.74 -16.51 -13.25
N GLY A 421 3.57 -17.08 -13.56
CA GLY A 421 2.29 -16.64 -13.01
C GLY A 421 2.25 -16.66 -11.48
N ILE A 422 2.77 -17.72 -10.86
CA ILE A 422 2.87 -17.84 -9.39
C ILE A 422 3.83 -16.78 -8.83
N ILE A 423 5.02 -16.61 -9.41
CA ILE A 423 6.00 -15.61 -8.98
C ILE A 423 5.40 -14.19 -9.07
N ILE A 424 4.74 -13.87 -10.19
CA ILE A 424 4.06 -12.57 -10.38
C ILE A 424 2.96 -12.36 -9.33
N LEU A 425 2.19 -13.41 -9.00
CA LEU A 425 1.17 -13.35 -7.96
C LEU A 425 1.77 -13.10 -6.57
N THR A 426 2.89 -13.76 -6.25
CA THR A 426 3.65 -13.54 -5.00
C THR A 426 4.17 -12.11 -4.90
N ILE A 427 4.79 -11.59 -5.97
CA ILE A 427 5.24 -10.19 -6.01
C ILE A 427 4.05 -9.23 -5.88
N THR A 428 2.90 -9.57 -6.49
CA THR A 428 1.69 -8.75 -6.39
C THR A 428 1.14 -8.70 -4.96
N ALA A 429 1.11 -9.84 -4.25
CA ALA A 429 0.68 -9.88 -2.86
C ALA A 429 1.56 -8.97 -1.97
N ALA A 430 2.87 -8.98 -2.19
CA ALA A 430 3.81 -8.11 -1.49
C ALA A 430 3.67 -6.63 -1.89
N LEU A 431 3.48 -6.32 -3.18
CA LEU A 431 3.26 -4.94 -3.66
C LEU A 431 2.02 -4.30 -3.03
N VAL A 432 0.95 -5.07 -2.87
CA VAL A 432 -0.27 -4.58 -2.20
C VAL A 432 0.00 -4.23 -0.75
N ALA A 433 0.98 -4.86 -0.08
CA ALA A 433 1.37 -4.52 1.28
C ALA A 433 2.30 -3.31 1.40
N MET A 434 2.88 -2.85 0.29
CA MET A 434 3.86 -1.77 0.29
C MET A 434 3.19 -0.40 0.10
N PRO A 435 3.75 0.66 0.71
CA PRO A 435 3.40 2.03 0.38
C PRO A 435 3.68 2.31 -1.10
N GLN A 436 2.70 2.87 -1.82
CA GLN A 436 2.76 3.05 -3.28
C GLN A 436 3.72 4.16 -3.71
N LYS A 437 3.60 5.30 -3.04
CA LYS A 437 4.55 6.39 -3.15
C LYS A 437 5.74 6.04 -2.27
N GLY A 438 6.92 6.59 -2.61
CA GLY A 438 8.04 6.51 -1.70
C GLY A 438 7.68 7.23 -0.41
N THR A 439 7.00 6.55 0.52
CA THR A 439 7.05 6.88 1.94
C THR A 439 8.43 6.48 2.36
N ILE A 440 9.31 7.39 2.04
CA ILE A 440 10.39 7.75 2.90
C ILE A 440 9.71 8.00 4.25
N GLU A 441 9.82 7.04 5.16
CA GLU A 441 9.50 7.33 6.56
C GLU A 441 10.21 8.64 6.90
N PRO A 442 9.52 9.66 7.45
CA PRO A 442 10.20 10.72 8.14
C PRO A 442 10.89 10.03 9.30
N ALA A 443 12.14 9.62 9.11
CA ALA A 443 13.01 9.39 10.24
C ALA A 443 13.30 10.81 10.72
N PRO A 444 12.66 11.28 11.80
CA PRO A 444 13.04 12.56 12.37
C PRO A 444 14.54 12.48 12.65
N LEU A 445 15.29 13.43 12.13
CA LEU A 445 16.70 13.54 12.46
C LEU A 445 16.79 14.55 13.58
N SER A 446 17.11 14.10 14.79
CA SER A 446 17.58 14.99 15.86
C SER A 446 19.10 14.90 15.95
N SER A 447 19.75 16.06 16.02
CA SER A 447 21.19 16.20 16.21
C SER A 447 21.44 17.23 17.30
N THR A 448 22.25 16.85 18.29
CA THR A 448 22.60 17.71 19.41
C THR A 448 24.06 18.13 19.31
N ILE A 449 24.35 19.43 19.46
CA ILE A 449 25.72 19.95 19.49
C ILE A 449 25.98 20.72 20.78
N PHE A 450 27.17 20.51 21.31
CA PHE A 450 27.70 21.16 22.51
C PHE A 450 28.75 22.19 22.12
N GLN A 451 28.59 23.43 22.60
CA GLN A 451 29.63 24.46 22.46
C GLN A 451 29.73 25.24 23.78
N GLY A 452 30.82 24.97 24.52
CA GLY A 452 30.96 25.44 25.90
C GLY A 452 29.88 24.82 26.80
N GLN A 453 29.13 25.66 27.51
CA GLN A 453 27.99 25.24 28.34
C GLN A 453 26.65 25.26 27.59
N MET A 454 26.60 25.64 26.32
CA MET A 454 25.35 25.67 25.56
C MET A 454 25.17 24.39 24.72
N ILE A 455 23.93 23.93 24.68
CA ILE A 455 23.44 22.81 23.91
C ILE A 455 22.46 23.37 22.89
N VAL A 456 22.66 23.03 21.63
CA VAL A 456 21.66 23.25 20.57
C VAL A 456 21.22 21.90 20.05
N GLU A 457 19.94 21.61 20.21
CA GLU A 457 19.28 20.48 19.57
C GLU A 457 18.58 20.98 18.31
N LEU A 458 18.97 20.39 17.18
CA LEU A 458 18.32 20.59 15.89
C LEU A 458 17.52 19.35 15.57
N SER A 459 16.22 19.51 15.33
CA SER A 459 15.41 18.42 14.80
C SER A 459 14.75 18.79 13.48
N LEU A 460 14.75 17.82 12.57
CA LEU A 460 14.07 17.90 11.29
C LEU A 460 12.91 16.92 11.30
N THR A 461 11.72 17.37 10.91
CA THR A 461 10.58 16.47 10.68
C THR A 461 10.85 15.53 9.50
N SER A 462 11.69 15.92 8.53
CA SER A 462 12.14 15.06 7.44
C SER A 462 13.59 15.36 7.02
N ALA A 463 14.50 14.39 7.17
CA ALA A 463 15.87 14.51 6.65
C ALA A 463 16.00 14.09 5.17
N ARG A 464 15.06 14.54 4.32
CA ARG A 464 15.01 14.22 2.88
C ARG A 464 14.70 15.43 2.00
N VAL A 465 14.92 15.30 0.69
CA VAL A 465 14.63 16.33 -0.31
C VAL A 465 13.16 16.73 -0.24
N GLY A 466 12.90 18.03 -0.25
CA GLY A 466 11.56 18.62 -0.09
C GLY A 466 11.43 19.42 1.20
N GLN A 467 10.18 19.82 1.51
CA GLN A 467 9.89 20.57 2.73
C GLN A 467 10.17 19.74 3.98
N SER A 468 10.88 20.36 4.92
CA SER A 468 11.03 19.89 6.29
C SER A 468 10.79 21.05 7.23
N GLU A 469 10.11 20.76 8.33
CA GLU A 469 10.11 21.64 9.48
C GLU A 469 11.43 21.46 10.22
N VAL A 470 11.97 22.57 10.69
CA VAL A 470 13.24 22.69 11.40
C VAL A 470 12.90 23.23 12.78
N HIS A 471 13.28 22.50 13.83
CA HIS A 471 13.19 22.97 15.19
C HIS A 471 14.59 23.12 15.77
N VAL A 472 14.80 24.23 16.46
CA VAL A 472 16.03 24.56 17.16
C VAL A 472 15.66 24.82 18.62
N VAL A 473 16.17 23.98 19.51
CA VAL A 473 16.02 24.14 20.95
C VAL A 473 17.39 24.47 21.54
N VAL A 474 17.44 25.54 22.33
CA VAL A 474 18.67 25.98 23.00
C VAL A 474 18.55 25.75 24.50
N ALA A 475 19.51 25.03 25.07
CA ALA A 475 19.60 24.74 26.50
C ALA A 475 21.02 24.96 27.04
N ARG A 476 21.20 24.96 28.36
CA ARG A 476 22.53 24.82 28.99
C ARG A 476 22.77 23.41 29.50
N ALA A 477 24.02 22.98 29.42
CA ALA A 477 24.49 21.67 29.86
C ALA A 477 24.41 21.46 31.38
N ASP A 478 24.32 22.54 32.16
CA ASP A 478 24.12 22.50 33.61
C ASP A 478 22.64 22.54 34.04
N GLY A 479 21.71 22.55 33.08
CA GLY A 479 20.27 22.61 33.32
C GLY A 479 19.74 23.99 33.75
N THR A 480 20.60 25.02 33.79
CA THR A 480 20.17 26.38 34.11
C THR A 480 19.44 27.03 32.94
N PHE A 481 18.36 27.77 33.24
CA PHE A 481 17.63 28.50 32.20
C PHE A 481 18.41 29.75 31.79
N VAL A 482 18.48 30.00 30.48
CA VAL A 482 19.07 31.20 29.90
C VAL A 482 18.12 31.70 28.85
N GLN A 483 17.58 32.90 29.03
CA GLN A 483 16.73 33.49 28.01
C GLN A 483 17.58 33.86 26.79
N ILE A 484 17.24 33.29 25.63
CA ILE A 484 17.85 33.63 24.34
C ILE A 484 17.06 34.79 23.74
N GLU A 485 17.76 35.81 23.23
CA GLU A 485 17.13 36.99 22.63
C GLU A 485 16.57 36.65 21.25
N THR A 486 17.37 35.98 20.41
CA THR A 486 16.94 35.45 19.11
C THR A 486 17.81 34.26 18.70
N ALA A 487 17.23 33.36 17.90
CA ALA A 487 18.00 32.39 17.11
C ALA A 487 17.70 32.57 15.63
N THR A 488 18.73 32.53 14.80
CA THR A 488 18.59 32.53 13.34
C THR A 488 19.30 31.32 12.78
N ALA A 489 18.75 30.73 11.73
CA ALA A 489 19.39 29.61 11.05
C ALA A 489 19.58 29.93 9.57
N ARG A 490 20.64 29.37 9.00
CA ARG A 490 20.90 29.37 7.57
C ARG A 490 21.44 28.02 7.14
N MET A 491 21.10 27.60 5.94
CA MET A 491 21.55 26.32 5.39
C MET A 491 22.39 26.54 4.14
N SER A 492 23.40 25.70 3.96
CA SER A 492 24.17 25.62 2.72
C SER A 492 24.48 24.19 2.33
N MET A 493 24.88 24.00 1.07
CA MET A 493 25.39 22.73 0.59
C MET A 493 26.78 22.97 -0.05
N PRO A 494 27.87 22.87 0.74
CA PRO A 494 29.21 23.16 0.27
C PRO A 494 29.60 22.33 -0.96
N ALA A 495 29.21 21.05 -1.00
CA ALA A 495 29.50 20.14 -2.11
C ALA A 495 28.93 20.58 -3.47
N ARG A 496 27.91 21.45 -3.47
CA ARG A 496 27.29 21.99 -4.70
C ARG A 496 27.45 23.50 -4.85
N ASN A 497 28.30 24.14 -4.02
CA ASN A 497 28.44 25.60 -3.97
C ASN A 497 27.09 26.34 -3.80
N ILE A 498 26.13 25.72 -3.09
CA ILE A 498 24.86 26.39 -2.77
C ILE A 498 25.13 27.33 -1.59
N PRO A 499 24.92 28.65 -1.76
CA PRO A 499 25.22 29.64 -0.73
C PRO A 499 24.27 29.50 0.46
N ASN A 500 24.64 30.14 1.58
CA ASN A 500 23.84 30.16 2.80
C ASN A 500 22.47 30.83 2.55
N GLY A 501 21.41 30.03 2.46
CA GLY A 501 20.02 30.48 2.41
C GLY A 501 19.43 30.59 3.81
N PRO A 502 18.64 31.64 4.12
CA PRO A 502 18.04 31.78 5.45
C PRO A 502 16.97 30.72 5.69
N ILE A 503 16.88 30.25 6.93
CA ILE A 503 15.72 29.53 7.46
C ILE A 503 14.99 30.54 8.33
N ALA A 504 13.78 30.92 7.94
CA ALA A 504 12.94 31.82 8.73
C ALA A 504 12.49 31.08 9.98
N LEU A 505 13.11 31.38 11.11
CA LEU A 505 12.76 30.84 12.41
C LEU A 505 11.87 31.82 13.16
N GLU A 506 10.80 31.32 13.75
CA GLU A 506 9.92 32.01 14.68
C GLU A 506 10.05 31.37 16.06
N GLU A 507 9.99 32.18 17.12
CA GLU A 507 10.00 31.67 18.49
C GLU A 507 8.62 31.07 18.81
N THR A 508 8.57 29.76 19.00
CA THR A 508 7.35 29.00 19.27
C THR A 508 7.21 28.59 20.74
N GLY A 509 8.27 28.75 21.53
CA GLY A 509 8.30 28.51 22.97
C GLY A 509 9.60 29.01 23.58
N SER A 510 9.73 28.94 24.90
CA SER A 510 10.93 29.38 25.64
C SER A 510 12.20 28.72 25.09
N ASN A 511 13.05 29.51 24.41
CA ASN A 511 14.26 29.05 23.71
C ASN A 511 14.02 27.98 22.63
N HIS A 512 12.80 27.88 22.12
CA HIS A 512 12.41 26.99 21.04
C HIS A 512 12.00 27.81 19.82
N PHE A 513 12.73 27.60 18.74
CA PHE A 513 12.53 28.28 17.48
C PHE A 513 12.17 27.26 16.41
N SER A 514 11.12 27.49 15.63
CA SER A 514 10.75 26.63 14.52
C SER A 514 10.64 27.39 13.21
N GLY A 515 10.82 26.69 12.10
CA GLY A 515 10.67 27.24 10.77
C GLY A 515 10.54 26.15 9.73
N VAL A 516 10.06 26.51 8.55
CA VAL A 516 9.94 25.58 7.41
C VAL A 516 11.07 25.87 6.43
N THR A 517 11.73 24.82 5.97
CA THR A 517 12.73 24.91 4.92
C THR A 517 12.49 23.87 3.82
N ASP A 518 13.06 24.07 2.64
CA ASP A 518 12.97 23.16 1.51
C ASP A 518 14.37 22.73 1.07
N PHE A 519 14.69 21.45 1.29
CA PHE A 519 15.96 20.88 0.86
C PHE A 519 15.87 20.48 -0.61
N ALA A 520 16.40 21.29 -1.51
CA ALA A 520 16.29 21.05 -2.95
C ALA A 520 17.09 19.83 -3.46
N TYR A 521 18.07 19.34 -2.70
CA TYR A 521 18.99 18.29 -3.15
C TYR A 521 19.35 17.33 -2.03
N SER A 522 19.59 16.07 -2.39
CA SER A 522 20.14 15.07 -1.47
C SER A 522 21.65 15.25 -1.32
N GLY A 523 22.16 15.02 -0.11
CA GLY A 523 23.57 15.08 0.26
C GLY A 523 23.73 15.74 1.62
N GLU A 524 24.97 16.02 2.00
CA GLU A 524 25.26 16.69 3.26
C GLU A 524 24.96 18.19 3.15
N TRP A 525 24.02 18.66 3.98
CA TRP A 525 23.73 20.08 4.18
C TRP A 525 24.35 20.54 5.49
N VAL A 526 24.84 21.77 5.52
CA VAL A 526 25.34 22.41 6.73
C VAL A 526 24.33 23.44 7.18
N ILE A 527 23.77 23.24 8.37
CA ILE A 527 22.87 24.19 9.02
C ILE A 527 23.68 24.95 10.07
N GLU A 528 23.79 26.26 9.86
CA GLU A 528 24.45 27.18 10.76
C GLU A 528 23.40 27.92 11.58
N ILE A 529 23.48 27.77 12.90
CA ILE A 529 22.53 28.35 13.86
C ILE A 529 23.28 29.42 14.65
N LEU A 530 22.84 30.67 14.50
CA LEU A 530 23.32 31.80 15.28
C LEU A 530 22.37 32.00 16.48
N VAL A 531 22.88 31.77 17.68
CA VAL A 531 22.16 31.99 18.93
C VAL A 531 22.67 33.27 19.58
N LYS A 532 21.79 34.26 19.78
CA LYS A 532 22.11 35.52 20.45
C LYS A 532 21.61 35.49 21.89
N GLN A 533 22.53 35.43 22.85
CA GLN A 533 22.22 35.41 24.28
C GLN A 533 21.97 36.82 24.83
N THR A 534 22.73 37.80 24.36
CA THR A 534 22.62 39.23 24.71
C THR A 534 23.05 40.09 23.53
N ALA A 535 22.85 41.42 23.63
CA ALA A 535 23.33 42.37 22.63
C ALA A 535 24.84 42.24 22.27
N SER A 536 25.65 41.67 23.16
CA SER A 536 27.10 41.50 23.01
C SER A 536 27.58 40.04 22.95
N SER A 537 26.69 39.05 23.06
CA SER A 537 27.03 37.63 23.12
C SER A 537 26.26 36.82 22.09
N THR A 538 26.98 36.35 21.07
CA THR A 538 26.44 35.50 19.99
C THR A 538 27.31 34.27 19.83
N THR A 539 26.70 33.10 19.67
CA THR A 539 27.39 31.83 19.46
C THR A 539 26.89 31.19 18.17
N LEU A 540 27.82 30.67 17.36
CA LEU A 540 27.52 30.03 16.08
C LEU A 540 27.74 28.52 16.18
N PHE A 541 26.67 27.76 15.96
CA PHE A 541 26.67 26.31 15.87
C PHE A 541 26.61 25.89 14.40
N LYS A 542 27.32 24.81 14.05
CA LYS A 542 27.29 24.24 12.68
C LYS A 542 26.98 22.76 12.76
N ILE A 543 25.91 22.35 12.10
CA ILE A 543 25.44 20.97 12.11
C ILE A 543 25.45 20.45 10.68
N ALA A 544 26.18 19.35 10.45
CA ALA A 544 26.10 18.61 9.20
C ALA A 544 24.92 17.64 9.27
N VAL A 545 24.04 17.71 8.28
CA VAL A 545 22.81 16.94 8.19
C VAL A 545 22.80 16.21 6.86
N GLU A 546 22.75 14.89 6.91
CA GLU A 546 22.65 14.09 5.69
C GLU A 546 21.20 14.03 5.19
N ILE A 547 20.92 14.79 4.13
CA ILE A 547 19.62 14.79 3.46
C ILE A 547 19.58 13.69 2.41
N LYS A 548 18.67 12.73 2.57
CA LYS A 548 18.51 11.63 1.61
C LYS A 548 17.57 12.04 0.47
N LYS A 549 17.67 11.38 -0.68
CA LYS A 549 16.72 11.57 -1.79
C LYS A 549 15.30 11.25 -1.40
#